data_AF-A0A6G0W8I3-F1
#
_entry.id   AF-A0A6G0W8I3-F1
#
_cell.length_a   1.000
_cell.length_b   1.000
_cell.length_c   1.000
_cell.angle_alpha   90.00
_cell.angle_beta   90.00
_cell.angle_gamma   90.00
#
_symmetry.space_group_name_H-M   'P 1'
#
loop_
_entity.id
_entity.type
_entity.pdbx_description
1 polymer ?
#
loop_
_entity_poly.entity_id
_entity_poly.type
_entity_poly.pdbx_seq_one_letter_code
_entity_poly.pdbx_strand_id
1 'polypeptide(L)'
;MTFDLPAGIQRRTMVMSFWTCSGMMALGYPDVVCLYYGSSAVVWFFVVIFLGASYYCLFGVIIGLVTRIPSPFSHVITISGITMFYTAVLLAQLVHVPQLNEMLRHYRSAPFKLGLNISGVMRPSGAYDIANAKSALTFIFPTSGWIMFGSILLSILVSTYFQYRENGTFLLNLNWTRTNGFLSHYGKPNWITALPLSEKKLIKIGNKLYCKPSTQATLGIATIVPRNRQFNSTEGHVSDGYDDICVCLRSSSHHPVHAYLVSMAMSSKCVWYVKKNQFAPTIGSSRLDQVAFKSHRGTCTN
;
A
#
# COMPACT_ATOMS: atom_id res chain seq x y z
N MET A 1 -6.16 -9.52 10.24
CA MET A 1 -5.73 -9.50 8.81
C MET A 1 -5.52 -8.06 8.30
N THR A 2 -4.98 -7.16 9.11
CA THR A 2 -4.85 -5.72 8.81
C THR A 2 -3.45 -5.33 8.35
N PHE A 3 -2.50 -6.27 8.42
CA PHE A 3 -1.05 -6.00 8.35
C PHE A 3 -0.46 -6.01 6.95
N ASP A 4 -1.21 -6.37 5.91
CA ASP A 4 -0.68 -6.40 4.54
C ASP A 4 -0.93 -5.07 3.81
N LEU A 5 -0.51 -3.98 4.44
CA LEU A 5 -0.51 -2.62 3.89
C LEU A 5 0.14 -2.55 2.48
N PRO A 6 1.24 -3.29 2.21
CA PRO A 6 1.86 -3.31 0.89
C PRO A 6 1.07 -4.11 -0.16
N ALA A 7 0.34 -5.17 0.22
CA ALA A 7 -0.52 -5.91 -0.72
C ALA A 7 -1.72 -5.08 -1.22
N GLY A 8 -2.09 -4.03 -0.48
CA GLY A 8 -3.21 -3.13 -0.80
C GLY A 8 -2.86 -1.86 -1.58
N ILE A 9 -1.61 -1.67 -2.04
CA ILE A 9 -1.11 -0.42 -2.69
C ILE A 9 -2.11 0.18 -3.67
N GLN A 10 -2.68 -0.67 -4.54
CA GLN A 10 -3.51 -0.22 -5.65
C GLN A 10 -4.85 0.36 -5.23
N ARG A 11 -5.33 0.00 -4.04
CA ARG A 11 -6.66 0.36 -3.54
C ARG A 11 -6.59 1.36 -2.40
N ARG A 12 -5.44 1.48 -1.75
CA ARG A 12 -5.16 2.42 -0.66
C ARG A 12 -4.33 3.62 -1.11
N THR A 13 -4.50 4.07 -2.36
CA THR A 13 -3.75 5.21 -2.93
C THR A 13 -3.86 6.45 -2.05
N MET A 14 -5.02 6.70 -1.45
CA MET A 14 -5.22 7.85 -0.56
C MET A 14 -4.39 7.79 0.73
N VAL A 15 -4.34 6.60 1.36
CA VAL A 15 -3.49 6.38 2.54
C VAL A 15 -2.02 6.53 2.17
N MET A 16 -1.62 6.00 1.00
CA MET A 16 -0.28 6.20 0.47
C MET A 16 0.02 7.68 0.21
N SER A 17 -0.90 8.45 -0.35
CA SER A 17 -0.72 9.90 -0.56
C SER A 17 -0.54 10.66 0.76
N PHE A 18 -1.33 10.34 1.79
CA PHE A 18 -1.14 10.95 3.11
C PHE A 18 0.23 10.60 3.69
N TRP A 19 0.65 9.34 3.54
CA TRP A 19 1.97 8.91 4.00
C TRP A 19 3.11 9.54 3.18
N THR A 20 2.93 9.74 1.88
CA THR A 20 3.87 10.49 1.03
C THR A 20 3.99 11.93 1.53
N CYS A 21 2.87 12.61 1.81
CA CYS A 21 2.90 13.99 2.32
C CYS A 21 3.62 14.07 3.67
N SER A 22 3.36 13.11 4.57
CA SER A 22 4.07 13.00 5.85
C SER A 22 5.56 12.66 5.65
N GLY A 23 5.87 11.80 4.68
CA GLY A 23 7.22 11.37 4.33
C GLY A 23 8.03 12.45 3.61
N MET A 24 7.40 13.42 2.94
CA MET A 24 8.10 14.57 2.35
C MET A 24 8.79 15.42 3.41
N MET A 25 8.28 15.45 4.65
CA MET A 25 8.99 16.09 5.77
C MET A 25 10.33 15.41 6.05
N ALA A 26 10.49 14.13 5.69
CA ALA A 26 11.74 13.41 5.86
C ALA A 26 12.87 13.90 4.94
N LEU A 27 12.55 14.62 3.87
CA LEU A 27 13.53 15.23 2.96
C LEU A 27 14.38 16.32 3.65
N GLY A 28 13.93 16.85 4.79
CA GLY A 28 14.71 17.81 5.59
C GLY A 28 15.73 17.14 6.52
N TYR A 29 15.55 15.86 6.87
CA TYR A 29 16.46 15.18 7.80
C TYR A 29 17.92 15.07 7.31
N PRO A 30 18.20 14.87 6.00
CA PRO A 30 19.57 14.89 5.50
C PRO A 30 20.35 16.15 5.87
N ASP A 31 19.73 17.33 5.79
CA ASP A 31 20.36 18.59 6.17
C ASP A 31 20.59 18.68 7.68
N VAL A 32 19.68 18.14 8.49
CA VAL A 32 19.83 18.08 9.96
C VAL A 32 20.98 17.16 10.37
N VAL A 33 21.23 16.07 9.64
CA VAL A 33 22.36 15.16 9.92
C VAL A 33 23.71 15.87 9.84
N CYS A 34 23.85 16.84 8.93
CA CYS A 34 25.07 17.63 8.79
C CYS A 34 25.41 18.46 10.04
N LEU A 35 24.42 18.78 10.87
CA LEU A 35 24.60 19.53 12.12
C LEU A 35 25.14 18.67 13.26
N TYR A 36 24.96 17.34 13.21
CA TYR A 36 25.40 16.45 14.28
C TYR A 36 26.91 16.18 14.19
N TYR A 37 27.64 16.60 15.22
CA TYR A 37 29.07 16.29 15.36
C TYR A 37 29.25 14.96 16.10
N GLY A 38 29.94 13.99 15.47
CA GLY A 38 30.33 12.71 16.09
C GLY A 38 29.32 11.55 15.98
N SER A 39 28.01 11.82 15.92
CA SER A 39 26.95 10.79 15.79
C SER A 39 26.33 10.68 14.39
N SER A 40 26.91 11.35 13.39
CA SER A 40 26.31 11.52 12.07
C SER A 40 26.07 10.21 11.31
N ALA A 41 26.87 9.17 11.50
CA ALA A 41 26.74 7.90 10.77
C ALA A 41 25.48 7.10 11.16
N VAL A 42 25.17 7.00 12.46
CA VAL A 42 24.01 6.26 12.94
C VAL A 42 22.72 7.00 12.57
N VAL A 43 22.69 8.32 12.76
CA VAL A 43 21.53 9.14 12.39
C VAL A 43 21.33 9.10 10.88
N TRP A 44 22.40 9.19 10.08
CA TRP A 44 22.32 9.06 8.63
C TRP A 44 21.70 7.74 8.18
N PHE A 45 22.12 6.62 8.79
CA PHE A 45 21.56 5.31 8.48
C PHE A 45 20.03 5.30 8.64
N PHE A 46 19.50 5.82 9.75
CA PHE A 46 18.05 5.92 9.95
C PHE A 46 17.39 6.88 8.96
N VAL A 47 18.00 8.03 8.68
CA VAL A 47 17.49 8.98 7.69
C VAL A 47 17.36 8.33 6.32
N VAL A 48 18.35 7.53 5.90
CA VAL A 48 18.30 6.79 4.63
C VAL A 48 17.20 5.72 4.63
N ILE A 49 16.89 5.07 5.76
CA ILE A 49 15.73 4.16 5.86
C ILE A 49 14.43 4.92 5.61
N PHE A 50 14.22 6.05 6.31
CA PHE A 50 13.02 6.87 6.14
C PHE A 50 12.89 7.41 4.72
N LEU A 51 14.01 7.80 4.12
CA LEU A 51 14.08 8.27 2.75
C LEU A 51 13.66 7.16 1.76
N GLY A 52 14.19 5.94 1.92
CA GLY A 52 13.77 4.77 1.13
C GLY A 52 12.28 4.45 1.27
N ALA A 53 11.73 4.52 2.49
CA ALA A 53 10.31 4.34 2.75
C ALA A 53 9.45 5.45 2.08
N SER A 54 9.93 6.69 2.06
CA SER A 54 9.27 7.80 1.38
C SER A 54 9.22 7.62 -0.14
N TYR A 55 10.30 7.09 -0.75
CA TYR A 55 10.37 6.77 -2.18
C TYR A 55 9.34 5.70 -2.56
N TYR A 56 9.22 4.65 -1.76
CA TYR A 56 8.20 3.63 -1.94
C TYR A 56 6.79 4.24 -1.93
N CYS A 57 6.49 5.15 -0.99
CA CYS A 57 5.18 5.78 -0.92
C CYS A 57 4.91 6.66 -2.15
N LEU A 58 5.88 7.49 -2.55
CA LEU A 58 5.76 8.36 -3.73
C LEU A 58 5.48 7.56 -5.01
N PHE A 59 6.26 6.49 -5.24
CA PHE A 59 6.03 5.64 -6.41
C PHE A 59 4.78 4.78 -6.30
N GLY A 60 4.39 4.36 -5.10
CA GLY A 60 3.11 3.71 -4.86
C GLY A 60 1.92 4.57 -5.32
N VAL A 61 1.99 5.89 -5.11
CA VAL A 61 1.00 6.84 -5.64
C VAL A 61 1.05 6.89 -7.17
N ILE A 62 2.24 7.00 -7.78
CA ILE A 62 2.41 7.01 -9.24
C ILE A 62 1.86 5.74 -9.87
N ILE A 63 2.21 4.56 -9.35
CA ILE A 63 1.69 3.27 -9.82
C ILE A 63 0.17 3.23 -9.66
N GLY A 64 -0.35 3.71 -8.52
CA GLY A 64 -1.80 3.81 -8.28
C GLY A 64 -2.54 4.74 -9.25
N LEU A 65 -1.85 5.73 -9.83
CA LEU A 65 -2.39 6.56 -10.92
C LEU A 65 -2.30 5.86 -12.27
N VAL A 66 -1.18 5.21 -12.57
CA VAL A 66 -0.98 4.44 -13.82
C VAL A 66 -1.99 3.32 -13.96
N THR A 67 -2.36 2.65 -12.85
CA THR A 67 -3.36 1.56 -12.88
C THR A 67 -4.77 2.05 -13.23
N ARG A 68 -5.05 3.36 -13.11
CA ARG A 68 -6.34 3.95 -13.51
C ARG A 68 -6.46 4.17 -15.01
N ILE A 69 -5.34 4.20 -15.74
CA ILE A 69 -5.36 4.34 -17.19
C ILE A 69 -5.95 3.05 -17.77
N PRO A 70 -7.04 3.11 -18.56
CA PRO A 70 -7.63 1.92 -19.15
C PRO A 70 -6.60 1.23 -20.05
N SER A 71 -6.45 -0.09 -19.91
CA SER A 71 -5.61 -0.87 -20.82
C SER A 71 -6.49 -1.61 -21.83
N PRO A 72 -6.07 -1.66 -23.11
CA PRO A 72 -6.74 -2.49 -24.11
C PRO A 72 -6.42 -3.99 -23.93
N PHE A 73 -5.37 -4.31 -23.18
CA PHE A 73 -4.85 -5.67 -23.04
C PHE A 73 -5.55 -6.47 -21.94
N SER A 74 -5.63 -7.79 -22.13
CA SER A 74 -6.12 -8.75 -21.13
C SER A 74 -5.02 -9.25 -20.19
N HIS A 75 -3.77 -8.88 -20.45
CA HIS A 75 -2.59 -9.34 -19.71
C HIS A 75 -1.99 -8.19 -18.90
N VAL A 76 -1.59 -8.49 -17.67
CA VAL A 76 -1.15 -7.48 -16.70
C VAL A 76 0.13 -7.92 -16.01
N ILE A 77 1.01 -6.96 -15.74
CA ILE A 77 2.27 -7.18 -15.03
C ILE A 77 1.99 -7.28 -13.53
N THR A 78 2.57 -8.29 -12.88
CA THR A 78 2.47 -8.42 -11.43
C THR A 78 3.59 -7.67 -10.73
N ILE A 79 3.26 -6.99 -9.64
CA ILE A 79 4.21 -6.31 -8.77
C ILE A 79 3.94 -6.71 -7.31
N SER A 80 4.99 -6.83 -6.49
CA SER A 80 4.83 -7.09 -5.07
C SER A 80 5.18 -5.84 -4.28
N GLY A 81 4.18 -5.27 -3.60
CA GLY A 81 4.39 -4.08 -2.78
C GLY A 81 5.43 -4.30 -1.68
N ILE A 82 5.45 -5.50 -1.09
CA ILE A 82 6.41 -5.86 -0.04
C ILE A 82 7.84 -5.83 -0.61
N THR A 83 8.07 -6.48 -1.76
CA THR A 83 9.41 -6.51 -2.35
C THR A 83 9.84 -5.11 -2.76
N MET A 84 8.93 -4.30 -3.35
CA MET A 84 9.21 -2.92 -3.72
C MET A 84 9.65 -2.07 -2.52
N PHE A 85 9.01 -2.23 -1.36
CA PHE A 85 9.38 -1.52 -0.14
C PHE A 85 10.79 -1.88 0.33
N TYR A 86 11.09 -3.17 0.48
CA TYR A 86 12.39 -3.62 0.96
C TYR A 86 13.51 -3.30 -0.04
N THR A 87 13.26 -3.43 -1.34
CA THR A 87 14.26 -3.10 -2.36
C THR A 87 14.51 -1.59 -2.43
N ALA A 88 13.49 -0.75 -2.26
CA ALA A 88 13.66 0.70 -2.18
C ALA A 88 14.53 1.10 -0.98
N VAL A 89 14.28 0.54 0.21
CA VAL A 89 15.10 0.78 1.41
C VAL A 89 16.53 0.28 1.21
N LEU A 90 16.70 -0.94 0.69
CA LEU A 90 18.03 -1.52 0.48
C LEU A 90 18.85 -0.74 -0.56
N LEU A 91 18.25 -0.38 -1.69
CA LEU A 91 18.93 0.43 -2.72
C LEU A 91 19.26 1.84 -2.20
N ALA A 92 18.37 2.45 -1.42
CA ALA A 92 18.65 3.72 -0.76
C ALA A 92 19.86 3.60 0.18
N GLN A 93 19.97 2.52 0.97
CA GLN A 93 21.13 2.26 1.83
C GLN A 93 22.42 2.10 1.02
N LEU A 94 22.41 1.29 -0.03
CA LEU A 94 23.59 1.04 -0.86
C LEU A 94 24.11 2.30 -1.56
N VAL A 95 23.20 3.19 -1.97
CA VAL A 95 23.56 4.38 -2.76
C VAL A 95 23.83 5.60 -1.88
N HIS A 96 23.02 5.86 -0.84
CA HIS A 96 23.11 7.09 -0.05
C HIS A 96 24.03 6.98 1.16
N VAL A 97 24.24 5.80 1.76
CA VAL A 97 25.19 5.67 2.89
C VAL A 97 26.60 6.13 2.54
N PRO A 98 27.19 5.74 1.38
CA PRO A 98 28.52 6.19 0.99
C PRO A 98 28.63 7.71 0.77
N GLN A 99 27.52 8.37 0.41
CA GLN A 99 27.49 9.81 0.11
C GLN A 99 27.65 10.70 1.36
N LEU A 100 27.51 10.14 2.57
CA LEU A 100 27.63 10.90 3.82
C LEU A 100 28.95 11.67 3.94
N ASN A 101 30.07 11.03 3.61
CA ASN A 101 31.39 11.63 3.79
C ASN A 101 31.62 12.79 2.82
N GLU A 102 31.11 12.67 1.59
CA GLU A 102 31.18 13.73 0.59
C GLU A 102 30.32 14.93 1.02
N MET A 103 29.09 14.66 1.44
CA MET A 103 28.17 15.68 1.95
C MET A 103 28.74 16.42 3.16
N LEU A 104 29.27 15.69 4.15
CA LEU A 104 29.90 16.29 5.33
C LEU A 104 31.14 17.10 4.98
N ARG A 105 31.92 16.69 3.99
CA ARG A 105 33.08 17.45 3.52
C ARG A 105 32.65 18.80 2.95
N HIS A 106 31.65 18.82 2.08
CA HIS A 106 31.11 20.05 1.50
C HIS A 106 30.50 20.97 2.56
N TYR A 107 29.74 20.41 3.51
CA TYR A 107 29.13 21.18 4.58
C TYR A 107 30.18 21.81 5.51
N ARG A 108 31.23 21.07 5.88
CA ARG A 108 32.30 21.54 6.77
C ARG A 108 33.27 22.51 6.10
N SER A 109 33.42 22.46 4.77
CA SER A 109 34.29 23.38 4.03
C SER A 109 33.62 24.72 3.70
N ALA A 110 32.31 24.85 3.92
CA ALA A 110 31.59 26.07 3.57
C ALA A 110 31.96 27.23 4.53
N PRO A 111 32.33 28.41 4.00
CA PRO A 111 32.59 29.58 4.84
C PRO A 111 31.30 30.03 5.52
N PHE A 112 31.37 30.31 6.83
CA PHE A 112 30.26 30.87 7.56
C PHE A 112 30.13 32.37 7.24
N LYS A 113 28.90 32.80 6.95
CA LYS A 113 28.57 34.20 6.65
C LYS A 113 28.34 35.00 7.93
N LEU A 114 27.76 34.35 8.95
CA LEU A 114 27.55 34.93 10.26
C LEU A 114 28.22 34.04 11.31
N GLY A 115 29.09 34.63 12.12
CA GLY A 115 29.73 33.95 13.24
C GLY A 115 29.13 34.40 14.55
N LEU A 116 28.98 33.47 15.48
CA LEU A 116 28.64 33.76 16.88
C LEU A 116 29.95 33.92 17.66
N ASN A 117 30.18 35.09 18.24
CA ASN A 117 31.33 35.31 19.11
C ASN A 117 31.02 34.78 20.51
N ILE A 118 31.68 33.69 20.91
CA ILE A 118 31.60 33.16 22.27
C ILE A 118 32.97 33.32 22.90
N SER A 119 33.07 34.20 23.90
CA SER A 119 34.30 34.45 24.66
C SER A 119 35.50 34.86 23.79
N GLY A 120 35.29 35.70 22.78
CA GLY A 120 36.33 36.17 21.87
C GLY A 120 36.66 35.19 20.73
N VAL A 121 36.04 34.00 20.70
CA VAL A 121 36.22 33.01 19.64
C VAL A 121 34.99 33.01 18.73
N MET A 122 35.21 33.31 17.45
CA MET A 122 34.18 33.22 16.43
C MET A 122 33.86 31.75 16.14
N ARG A 123 32.61 31.37 16.34
CA ARG A 123 32.06 30.03 16.05
C ARG A 123 31.02 30.14 14.93
N PRO A 124 30.84 29.11 14.09
CA PRO A 124 29.82 29.14 13.04
C PRO A 124 28.42 29.21 13.66
N SER A 125 27.58 30.17 13.22
CA SER A 125 26.20 30.32 13.72
C SER A 125 25.15 29.52 12.94
N GLY A 126 25.58 28.73 11.95
CA GLY A 126 24.68 28.00 11.03
C GLY A 126 24.27 28.80 9.78
N ALA A 127 24.59 30.10 9.70
CA ALA A 127 24.40 30.90 8.50
C ALA A 127 25.61 30.76 7.57
N TYR A 128 25.47 29.97 6.50
CA TYR A 128 26.50 29.75 5.48
C TYR A 128 26.20 30.52 4.20
N ASP A 129 27.24 30.76 3.40
CA ASP A 129 27.05 31.34 2.07
C ASP A 129 26.35 30.33 1.13
N ILE A 130 25.29 30.78 0.45
CA ILE A 130 24.41 29.96 -0.39
C ILE A 130 25.17 29.41 -1.61
N ALA A 131 26.22 30.12 -2.04
CA ALA A 131 27.06 29.71 -3.15
C ALA A 131 27.87 28.42 -2.85
N ASN A 132 28.20 28.18 -1.58
CA ASN A 132 29.13 27.11 -1.18
C ASN A 132 28.46 26.03 -0.30
N ALA A 133 27.38 26.35 0.42
CA ALA A 133 26.61 25.39 1.21
C ALA A 133 25.46 24.80 0.38
N LYS A 134 25.76 23.82 -0.47
CA LYS A 134 24.74 23.07 -1.19
C LYS A 134 23.93 22.22 -0.20
N SER A 135 22.59 22.24 -0.32
CA SER A 135 21.71 21.36 0.47
C SER A 135 22.02 19.90 0.18
N ALA A 136 21.89 19.04 1.20
CA ALA A 136 22.01 17.60 1.10
C ALA A 136 21.13 17.01 -0.02
N LEU A 137 19.98 17.63 -0.30
CA LEU A 137 19.09 17.23 -1.38
C LEU A 137 19.74 17.29 -2.76
N THR A 138 20.69 18.20 -2.98
CA THR A 138 21.40 18.29 -4.28
C THR A 138 22.25 17.06 -4.57
N PHE A 139 22.74 16.36 -3.54
CA PHE A 139 23.51 15.12 -3.67
C PHE A 139 22.61 13.88 -3.78
N ILE A 140 21.47 13.91 -3.11
CA ILE A 140 20.51 12.80 -3.05
C ILE A 140 19.62 12.74 -4.30
N PHE A 141 19.16 13.90 -4.79
CA PHE A 141 18.12 13.97 -5.83
C PHE A 141 18.50 13.27 -7.15
N PRO A 142 19.73 13.42 -7.70
CA PRO A 142 20.10 12.78 -8.95
C PRO A 142 20.07 11.25 -8.89
N THR A 143 20.41 10.67 -7.74
CA THR A 143 20.45 9.20 -7.55
C THR A 143 19.11 8.62 -7.10
N SER A 144 18.22 9.45 -6.56
CA SER A 144 16.87 9.05 -6.10
C SER A 144 16.04 8.40 -7.22
N GLY A 145 16.03 9.00 -8.41
CA GLY A 145 15.29 8.47 -9.56
C GLY A 145 15.74 7.06 -9.97
N TRP A 146 17.04 6.78 -9.88
CA TRP A 146 17.60 5.46 -10.19
C TRP A 146 17.25 4.41 -9.14
N ILE A 147 17.29 4.77 -7.85
CA ILE A 147 16.86 3.89 -6.75
C ILE A 147 15.41 3.49 -6.95
N MET A 148 14.57 4.47 -7.27
CA MET A 148 13.15 4.27 -7.50
C MET A 148 12.89 3.34 -8.68
N PHE A 149 13.49 3.62 -9.84
CA PHE A 149 13.38 2.75 -11.02
C PHE A 149 13.89 1.33 -10.74
N GLY A 150 15.04 1.21 -10.07
CA GLY A 150 15.63 -0.08 -9.70
C GLY A 150 14.75 -0.89 -8.76
N SER A 151 14.12 -0.25 -7.76
CA SER A 151 13.24 -0.93 -6.80
C SER A 151 11.99 -1.53 -7.47
N ILE A 152 11.41 -0.82 -8.44
CA ILE A 152 10.26 -1.27 -9.21
C ILE A 152 10.66 -2.42 -10.14
N LEU A 153 11.76 -2.24 -10.87
CA LEU A 153 12.27 -3.27 -11.78
C LEU A 153 12.51 -4.58 -11.02
N LEU A 154 13.19 -4.51 -9.88
CA LEU A 154 13.47 -5.68 -9.05
C LEU A 154 12.19 -6.29 -8.48
N SER A 155 11.21 -5.47 -8.08
CA SER A 155 9.90 -5.96 -7.62
C SER A 155 9.16 -6.71 -8.73
N ILE A 156 9.13 -6.17 -9.95
CA ILE A 156 8.52 -6.81 -11.12
C ILE A 156 9.23 -8.12 -11.44
N LEU A 157 10.57 -8.14 -11.45
CA LEU A 157 11.35 -9.35 -11.74
C LEU A 157 11.06 -10.46 -10.72
N VAL A 158 11.06 -10.13 -9.42
CA VAL A 158 10.77 -11.10 -8.36
C VAL A 158 9.33 -11.62 -8.47
N SER A 159 8.34 -10.73 -8.67
CA SER A 159 6.94 -11.12 -8.85
C SER A 159 6.73 -11.99 -10.09
N THR A 160 7.35 -11.61 -11.20
CA THR A 160 7.29 -12.35 -12.46
C THR A 160 7.94 -13.73 -12.32
N TYR A 161 9.06 -13.84 -11.60
CA TYR A 161 9.71 -15.12 -11.32
C TYR A 161 8.82 -16.06 -10.50
N PHE A 162 8.23 -15.57 -9.40
CA PHE A 162 7.30 -16.37 -8.61
C PHE A 162 6.07 -16.77 -9.42
N GLN A 163 5.54 -15.86 -10.24
CA GLN A 163 4.42 -16.15 -11.12
C GLN A 163 4.77 -17.20 -12.17
N TYR A 164 5.96 -17.12 -12.77
CA TYR A 164 6.43 -18.12 -13.72
C TYR A 164 6.56 -19.50 -13.07
N ARG A 165 7.11 -19.57 -11.85
CA ARG A 165 7.21 -20.84 -11.11
C ARG A 165 5.86 -21.42 -10.75
N GLU A 166 4.89 -20.59 -10.35
CA GLU A 166 3.58 -21.07 -9.96
C GLU A 166 2.70 -21.40 -11.17
N ASN A 167 2.66 -20.54 -12.19
CA ASN A 167 1.66 -20.60 -13.27
C ASN A 167 2.24 -20.89 -14.66
N GLY A 168 3.56 -20.97 -14.82
CA GLY A 168 4.22 -21.16 -16.12
C GLY A 168 4.06 -19.99 -17.09
N THR A 169 3.58 -18.83 -16.61
CA THR A 169 3.28 -17.65 -17.43
C THR A 169 3.94 -16.41 -16.85
N PHE A 170 4.51 -15.56 -17.72
CA PHE A 170 5.17 -14.32 -17.30
C PHE A 170 4.17 -13.20 -16.99
N LEU A 171 3.04 -13.15 -17.71
CA LEU A 171 2.01 -12.13 -17.54
C LEU A 171 0.74 -12.76 -16.97
N LEU A 172 0.04 -12.01 -16.12
CA LEU A 172 -1.20 -12.50 -15.52
C LEU A 172 -2.36 -12.32 -16.50
N ASN A 173 -3.03 -13.43 -16.84
CA ASN A 173 -4.24 -13.41 -17.65
C ASN A 173 -5.44 -12.99 -16.80
N LEU A 174 -6.14 -11.93 -17.22
CA LEU A 174 -7.34 -11.41 -16.55
C LEU A 174 -8.64 -11.73 -17.29
N ASN A 175 -8.65 -12.63 -18.27
CA ASN A 175 -9.87 -12.97 -19.01
C ASN A 175 -10.98 -13.49 -18.09
N TRP A 176 -10.63 -14.26 -17.06
CA TRP A 176 -11.59 -14.76 -16.07
C TRP A 176 -12.28 -13.63 -15.30
N THR A 177 -11.65 -12.46 -15.14
CA THR A 177 -12.25 -11.33 -14.41
C THR A 177 -13.48 -10.77 -15.12
N ARG A 178 -13.62 -10.99 -16.44
CA ARG A 178 -14.79 -10.57 -17.23
C ARG A 178 -16.05 -11.37 -16.90
N THR A 179 -15.91 -12.63 -16.49
CA THR A 179 -17.05 -13.51 -16.15
C THR A 179 -17.46 -13.39 -14.69
N ASN A 180 -16.66 -12.69 -13.89
CA ASN A 180 -16.86 -12.53 -12.46
C ASN A 180 -17.68 -11.26 -12.16
N GLY A 181 -18.94 -11.44 -11.75
CA GLY A 181 -19.86 -10.34 -11.42
C GLY A 181 -19.40 -9.46 -10.24
N PHE A 182 -18.47 -9.94 -9.41
CA PHE A 182 -17.90 -9.13 -8.34
C PHE A 182 -16.83 -8.17 -8.89
N LEU A 183 -15.90 -8.67 -9.71
CA LEU A 183 -14.85 -7.82 -10.30
C LEU A 183 -15.37 -6.86 -11.37
N SER A 184 -16.51 -7.15 -12.00
CA SER A 184 -17.18 -6.20 -12.89
C SER A 184 -17.65 -4.93 -12.16
N HIS A 185 -18.07 -5.05 -10.89
CA HIS A 185 -18.49 -3.91 -10.08
C HIS A 185 -17.32 -3.16 -9.43
N TYR A 186 -16.25 -3.85 -9.04
CA TYR A 186 -15.09 -3.26 -8.34
C TYR A 186 -13.92 -2.87 -9.26
N GLY A 187 -14.07 -3.05 -10.57
CA GLY A 187 -13.05 -2.74 -11.57
C GLY A 187 -11.92 -3.78 -11.63
N LYS A 188 -11.51 -4.10 -12.86
CA LYS A 188 -10.32 -4.90 -13.15
C LYS A 188 -9.05 -4.03 -13.12
N PRO A 189 -7.89 -4.56 -12.71
CA PRO A 189 -6.62 -3.86 -12.91
C PRO A 189 -6.27 -3.81 -14.41
N ASN A 190 -5.62 -2.72 -14.83
CA ASN A 190 -5.35 -2.42 -16.24
C ASN A 190 -3.93 -2.79 -16.67
N TRP A 191 -2.90 -2.14 -16.12
CA TRP A 191 -1.50 -2.27 -16.58
C TRP A 191 -0.63 -3.08 -15.63
N ILE A 192 -0.77 -2.80 -14.34
CA ILE A 192 0.00 -3.41 -13.26
C ILE A 192 -0.99 -3.90 -12.22
N THR A 193 -0.72 -5.04 -11.59
CA THR A 193 -1.51 -5.58 -10.47
C THR A 193 -0.60 -6.00 -9.33
N ALA A 194 -0.91 -5.53 -8.12
CA ALA A 194 -0.35 -6.07 -6.88
C ALA A 194 -1.29 -7.10 -6.23
N LEU A 195 -2.47 -7.28 -6.82
CA LEU A 195 -3.54 -8.08 -6.26
C LEU A 195 -3.30 -9.56 -6.59
N PRO A 196 -3.57 -10.49 -5.66
CA PRO A 196 -3.40 -11.93 -5.87
C PRO A 196 -4.54 -12.50 -6.73
N LEU A 197 -4.57 -12.15 -8.01
CA LEU A 197 -5.61 -12.51 -8.99
C LEU A 197 -5.27 -13.77 -9.81
N SER A 198 -4.38 -14.63 -9.29
CA SER A 198 -4.05 -15.91 -9.92
C SER A 198 -5.27 -16.83 -9.96
N GLU A 199 -5.54 -17.45 -11.10
CA GLU A 199 -6.67 -18.37 -11.29
C GLU A 199 -6.65 -19.54 -10.30
N LYS A 200 -5.47 -19.99 -9.90
CA LYS A 200 -5.28 -21.06 -8.88
C LYS A 200 -5.84 -20.71 -7.51
N LYS A 201 -5.96 -19.42 -7.20
CA LYS A 201 -6.47 -18.93 -5.91
C LYS A 201 -7.99 -18.75 -5.91
N LEU A 202 -8.66 -19.04 -7.03
CA LEU A 202 -10.10 -18.91 -7.19
C LEU A 202 -10.83 -20.22 -6.88
N ILE A 203 -12.14 -20.12 -6.70
CA ILE A 203 -13.04 -21.29 -6.64
C ILE A 203 -13.85 -21.31 -7.92
N LYS A 204 -13.82 -22.45 -8.62
CA LYS A 204 -14.71 -22.70 -9.74
C LYS A 204 -16.02 -23.29 -9.21
N ILE A 205 -17.14 -22.61 -9.49
CA ILE A 205 -18.48 -23.11 -9.20
C ILE A 205 -19.23 -23.12 -10.54
N GLY A 206 -19.54 -24.33 -11.04
CA GLY A 206 -20.03 -24.52 -12.41
C GLY A 206 -19.05 -23.99 -13.45
N ASN A 207 -19.53 -23.13 -14.36
CA ASN A 207 -18.72 -22.50 -15.41
C ASN A 207 -18.16 -21.12 -15.03
N LYS A 208 -18.31 -20.68 -13.78
CA LYS A 208 -17.88 -19.34 -13.32
C LYS A 208 -16.78 -19.46 -12.26
N LEU A 209 -15.85 -18.50 -12.28
CA LEU A 209 -14.74 -18.40 -11.33
C LEU A 209 -15.05 -17.30 -10.31
N TYR A 210 -14.97 -17.65 -9.01
CA TYR A 210 -15.28 -16.77 -7.90
C TYR A 210 -14.05 -16.52 -7.02
N CYS A 211 -13.93 -15.30 -6.48
CA CYS A 211 -12.90 -14.97 -5.51
C CYS A 211 -13.24 -15.59 -4.15
N LYS A 212 -12.29 -16.32 -3.55
CA LYS A 212 -12.40 -16.80 -2.16
C LYS A 212 -12.67 -15.63 -1.22
N PRO A 213 -13.46 -15.81 -0.14
CA PRO A 213 -13.65 -14.76 0.86
C PRO A 213 -12.34 -14.24 1.45
N SER A 214 -11.35 -15.13 1.65
CA SER A 214 -10.00 -14.75 2.06
C SER A 214 -9.33 -13.81 1.05
N THR A 215 -9.44 -14.10 -0.26
CA THR A 215 -8.97 -13.21 -1.32
C THR A 215 -9.71 -11.88 -1.29
N GLN A 216 -11.04 -11.86 -1.10
CA GLN A 216 -11.80 -10.60 -0.98
C GLN A 216 -11.38 -9.75 0.22
N ALA A 217 -11.02 -10.39 1.34
CA ALA A 217 -10.44 -9.73 2.50
C ALA A 217 -9.04 -9.17 2.18
N THR A 218 -8.17 -9.93 1.51
CA THR A 218 -6.84 -9.46 1.07
C THR A 218 -6.94 -8.31 0.06
N LEU A 219 -7.96 -8.31 -0.80
CA LEU A 219 -8.28 -7.20 -1.72
C LEU A 219 -8.78 -5.94 -0.98
N GLY A 220 -8.99 -6.02 0.34
CA GLY A 220 -9.46 -4.92 1.19
C GLY A 220 -10.94 -4.57 0.99
N ILE A 221 -11.75 -5.49 0.45
CA ILE A 221 -13.16 -5.24 0.12
C ILE A 221 -14.09 -5.71 1.25
N ALA A 222 -13.69 -6.79 1.92
CA ALA A 222 -14.40 -7.33 3.06
C ALA A 222 -13.67 -6.98 4.35
N THR A 223 -14.37 -6.39 5.31
CA THR A 223 -13.89 -6.21 6.67
C THR A 223 -14.81 -6.95 7.62
N ILE A 224 -14.19 -7.70 8.53
CA ILE A 224 -14.87 -8.35 9.64
C ILE A 224 -15.03 -7.30 10.73
N VAL A 225 -16.28 -6.99 11.09
CA VAL A 225 -16.60 -6.04 12.16
C VAL A 225 -17.33 -6.80 13.27
N PRO A 226 -16.85 -6.75 14.52
CA PRO A 226 -17.62 -7.29 15.63
C PRO A 226 -18.94 -6.52 15.71
N ARG A 227 -20.06 -7.24 15.81
CA ARG A 227 -21.36 -6.59 15.95
C ARG A 227 -21.43 -6.00 17.36
N ASN A 228 -21.24 -4.70 17.49
CA ASN A 228 -21.67 -3.99 18.70
C ASN A 228 -23.19 -4.18 18.78
N ARG A 229 -23.65 -5.02 19.72
CA ARG A 229 -25.06 -5.01 20.12
C ARG A 229 -25.33 -3.61 20.63
N GLN A 230 -26.00 -2.77 19.84
CA GLN A 230 -26.69 -1.61 20.41
C GLN A 230 -27.66 -2.19 21.43
N PHE A 231 -27.31 -1.99 22.69
CA PHE A 231 -28.06 -2.44 23.85
C PHE A 231 -29.33 -1.59 23.90
N ASN A 232 -30.35 -1.99 23.14
CA ASN A 232 -31.71 -1.59 23.45
C ASN A 232 -32.11 -2.43 24.67
N SER A 233 -31.79 -1.89 25.86
CA SER A 233 -32.21 -2.42 27.15
C SER A 233 -33.72 -2.36 27.26
N THR A 234 -34.40 -3.36 26.73
CA THR A 234 -35.70 -3.80 27.24
C THR A 234 -35.78 -5.30 27.06
N GLU A 235 -35.65 -5.99 28.21
CA GLU A 235 -36.03 -7.37 28.48
C GLU A 235 -35.12 -8.50 27.94
N GLY A 236 -34.19 -8.92 28.82
CA GLY A 236 -34.35 -10.22 29.46
C GLY A 236 -34.19 -11.48 28.61
N HIS A 237 -33.02 -11.68 28.00
CA HIS A 237 -32.42 -13.02 27.90
C HIS A 237 -30.94 -12.91 27.52
N VAL A 238 -30.06 -13.09 28.50
CA VAL A 238 -28.62 -13.28 28.24
C VAL A 238 -28.45 -14.70 27.75
N SER A 239 -28.53 -14.90 26.43
CA SER A 239 -27.96 -16.09 25.80
C SER A 239 -26.47 -15.86 25.60
N ASP A 240 -25.65 -16.71 26.24
CA ASP A 240 -24.22 -16.95 25.99
C ASP A 240 -24.02 -17.50 24.57
N GLY A 241 -24.34 -16.68 23.57
CA GLY A 241 -24.23 -16.99 22.16
C GLY A 241 -22.93 -16.43 21.60
N TYR A 242 -22.01 -17.33 21.25
CA TYR A 242 -20.82 -17.09 20.43
C TYR A 242 -20.99 -15.92 19.45
N ASP A 243 -20.03 -15.00 19.50
CA ASP A 243 -19.94 -13.75 18.75
C ASP A 243 -20.47 -13.83 17.31
N ASP A 244 -21.59 -13.15 17.04
CA ASP A 244 -22.08 -12.93 15.68
C ASP A 244 -21.16 -11.93 14.97
N ILE A 245 -20.34 -12.46 14.06
CA ILE A 245 -19.42 -11.66 13.25
C ILE A 245 -20.16 -11.15 11.99
N CYS A 246 -20.23 -9.83 11.80
CA CYS A 246 -20.75 -9.26 10.54
C CYS A 246 -19.61 -9.07 9.53
N VAL A 247 -19.86 -9.45 8.28
CA VAL A 247 -19.00 -9.13 7.15
C VAL A 247 -19.60 -7.93 6.42
N CYS A 248 -18.97 -6.78 6.61
CA CYS A 248 -19.28 -5.57 5.87
C CYS A 248 -18.52 -5.56 4.55
N LEU A 249 -19.24 -5.41 3.44
CA LEU A 249 -18.63 -5.11 2.15
C LEU A 249 -18.54 -3.59 2.02
N ARG A 250 -17.32 -3.08 1.89
CA ARG A 250 -17.11 -1.65 1.65
C ARG A 250 -17.10 -1.42 0.15
N SER A 251 -18.19 -0.86 -0.38
CA SER A 251 -18.22 -0.33 -1.74
C SER A 251 -17.35 0.93 -1.79
N SER A 252 -16.07 0.76 -2.11
CA SER A 252 -15.19 1.89 -2.40
C SER A 252 -15.43 2.30 -3.85
N SER A 253 -16.27 3.31 -4.05
CA SER A 253 -16.46 3.90 -5.38
C SER A 253 -15.14 4.48 -5.91
N HIS A 254 -14.93 4.35 -7.22
CA HIS A 254 -13.68 4.60 -7.93
C HIS A 254 -13.18 6.06 -7.99
N HIS A 255 -13.77 7.00 -7.23
CA HIS A 255 -13.45 8.43 -7.34
C HIS A 255 -12.88 9.01 -6.03
N PRO A 256 -11.63 9.51 -6.01
CA PRO A 256 -11.02 10.05 -4.78
C PRO A 256 -11.71 11.34 -4.28
N VAL A 257 -12.29 12.15 -5.18
CA VAL A 257 -12.95 13.41 -4.80
C VAL A 257 -14.36 13.16 -4.26
N HIS A 258 -15.13 12.26 -4.88
CA HIS A 258 -16.42 11.85 -4.33
C HIS A 258 -16.27 10.98 -3.08
N ALA A 259 -15.24 10.13 -2.98
CA ALA A 259 -15.01 9.30 -1.80
C ALA A 259 -14.65 10.12 -0.55
N TYR A 260 -14.11 11.34 -0.65
CA TYR A 260 -13.80 12.14 0.55
C TYR A 260 -15.08 12.66 1.23
N LEU A 261 -16.03 13.20 0.44
CA LEU A 261 -17.33 13.65 0.96
C LEU A 261 -18.28 12.49 1.24
N VAL A 262 -18.18 11.41 0.48
CA VAL A 262 -19.10 10.26 0.59
C VAL A 262 -18.59 9.20 1.58
N SER A 263 -17.28 9.07 1.86
CA SER A 263 -16.80 8.02 2.80
C SER A 263 -17.06 8.32 4.28
N MET A 264 -17.26 9.59 4.65
CA MET A 264 -17.81 9.95 5.97
C MET A 264 -19.33 9.70 6.07
N ALA A 265 -20.03 9.69 4.93
CA ALA A 265 -21.49 9.50 4.87
C ALA A 265 -21.92 8.08 4.45
N MET A 266 -21.01 7.24 3.95
CA MET A 266 -21.32 5.89 3.49
C MET A 266 -21.39 4.92 4.65
N SER A 267 -22.62 4.70 5.11
CA SER A 267 -23.00 3.53 5.90
C SER A 267 -22.50 2.26 5.20
N SER A 268 -21.58 1.55 5.86
CA SER A 268 -21.16 0.23 5.43
C SER A 268 -22.36 -0.70 5.46
N LYS A 269 -22.83 -1.17 4.29
CA LYS A 269 -23.91 -2.15 4.23
C LYS A 269 -23.36 -3.53 4.67
N CYS A 270 -23.83 -4.04 5.81
CA CYS A 270 -23.59 -5.42 6.22
C CYS A 270 -24.37 -6.34 5.28
N VAL A 271 -23.68 -7.09 4.41
CA VAL A 271 -24.34 -7.95 3.41
C VAL A 271 -24.52 -9.37 3.95
N TRP A 272 -23.60 -9.82 4.81
CA TRP A 272 -23.60 -11.17 5.37
C TRP A 272 -23.24 -11.15 6.85
N TYR A 273 -23.83 -12.07 7.62
CA TYR A 273 -23.42 -12.38 8.98
C TYR A 273 -22.96 -13.83 9.08
N VAL A 274 -21.97 -14.09 9.94
CA VAL A 274 -21.49 -15.44 10.23
C VAL A 274 -22.18 -15.91 11.50
N LYS A 275 -23.09 -16.89 11.38
CA LYS A 275 -23.75 -17.55 12.50
C LYS A 275 -23.33 -19.01 12.51
N LYS A 276 -22.73 -19.47 13.61
CA LYS A 276 -22.25 -20.87 13.76
C LYS A 276 -21.39 -21.34 12.56
N ASN A 277 -20.40 -20.54 12.16
CA ASN A 277 -19.51 -20.78 11.01
C ASN A 277 -20.20 -20.85 9.62
N GLN A 278 -21.46 -20.40 9.49
CA GLN A 278 -22.16 -20.31 8.22
C GLN A 278 -22.49 -18.86 7.87
N PHE A 279 -22.30 -18.48 6.60
CA PHE A 279 -22.72 -17.18 6.10
C PHE A 279 -24.22 -17.19 5.88
N ALA A 280 -24.92 -16.26 6.53
CA ALA A 280 -26.34 -16.03 6.32
C ALA A 280 -26.56 -14.59 5.81
N PRO A 281 -27.45 -14.40 4.83
CA PRO A 281 -27.68 -13.09 4.20
C PRO A 281 -28.41 -12.15 5.16
N THR A 282 -28.06 -10.87 5.16
CA THR A 282 -28.78 -9.86 5.96
C THR A 282 -30.20 -9.68 5.42
N ILE A 283 -31.19 -9.81 6.31
CA ILE A 283 -32.63 -9.64 6.01
C ILE A 283 -32.83 -8.25 5.36
N GLY A 284 -33.32 -8.22 4.12
CA GLY A 284 -33.62 -6.99 3.37
C GLY A 284 -32.52 -6.50 2.40
N SER A 285 -31.38 -7.18 2.29
CA SER A 285 -30.41 -6.89 1.22
C SER A 285 -30.87 -7.54 -0.09
N SER A 286 -30.90 -6.76 -1.18
CA SER A 286 -31.26 -7.23 -2.52
C SER A 286 -30.42 -8.46 -2.86
N ARG A 287 -31.09 -9.58 -3.16
CA ARG A 287 -30.47 -10.82 -3.59
C ARG A 287 -29.52 -10.52 -4.74
N LEU A 288 -28.20 -10.65 -4.52
CA LEU A 288 -27.28 -10.94 -5.62
C LEU A 288 -27.78 -12.25 -6.22
N ASP A 289 -28.20 -12.24 -7.49
CA ASP A 289 -28.85 -13.35 -8.20
C ASP A 289 -28.53 -14.72 -7.62
N GLN A 290 -29.40 -15.18 -6.72
CA GLN A 290 -29.28 -16.51 -6.14
C GLN A 290 -29.84 -17.49 -7.15
N VAL A 291 -28.97 -18.03 -8.00
CA VAL A 291 -29.22 -19.38 -8.51
C VAL A 291 -29.10 -20.30 -7.30
N ALA A 292 -30.14 -21.06 -6.99
CA ALA A 292 -30.14 -21.94 -5.83
C ALA A 292 -29.06 -23.01 -5.99
N PHE A 293 -28.03 -23.00 -5.13
CA PHE A 293 -27.02 -24.04 -5.09
C PHE A 293 -27.34 -25.01 -3.96
N LYS A 294 -27.48 -26.30 -4.28
CA LYS A 294 -27.55 -27.35 -3.25
C LYS A 294 -26.13 -27.65 -2.78
N SER A 295 -25.86 -27.33 -1.52
CA SER A 295 -24.60 -27.68 -0.86
C SER A 295 -24.58 -29.17 -0.52
N HIS A 296 -23.88 -29.98 -1.32
CA HIS A 296 -23.50 -31.34 -0.93
C HIS A 296 -22.03 -31.35 -0.45
N ARG A 297 -21.74 -32.20 0.55
CA ARG A 297 -20.45 -32.37 1.23
C ARG A 297 -19.25 -32.15 0.30
N GLY A 298 -18.68 -30.94 0.33
CA GLY A 298 -17.39 -30.62 -0.28
C GLY A 298 -17.40 -30.18 -1.75
N THR A 299 -18.54 -30.17 -2.46
CA THR A 299 -18.61 -29.64 -3.84
C THR A 299 -19.94 -28.94 -4.11
N CYS A 300 -19.88 -27.74 -4.68
CA CYS A 300 -21.05 -27.01 -5.16
C CYS A 300 -21.25 -27.34 -6.64
N THR A 301 -22.27 -28.14 -6.96
CA THR A 301 -22.74 -28.36 -8.33
C THR A 301 -24.09 -27.68 -8.51
N ASN A 302 -24.36 -27.20 -9.74
CA ASN A 302 -25.66 -26.61 -10.12
C ASN A 302 -26.81 -27.59 -9.89
#